data_AF-A0A662RFK4-F1
#
_entry.id   AF-A0A662RFK4-F1
#
_cell.length_a   1.000
_cell.length_b   1.000
_cell.length_c   1.000
_cell.angle_alpha   90.00
_cell.angle_beta   90.00
_cell.angle_gamma   90.00
#
_symmetry.space_group_name_H-M   'P 1'
#
loop_
_entity.id
_entity.type
_entity.pdbx_description
1 polymer ?
#
loop_
_entity_poly.entity_id
_entity_poly.type
_entity_poly.pdbx_seq_one_letter_code
_entity_poly.pdbx_strand_id
1 'polypeptide(L)'
;WRIGYAMGPSDIIGAMMKIHQYIMLCAPITAQMAALEALKCCNEVEDMVDAYNRRRRLMVRGLKEIGVSCFEPKGAFYAFPYIANTGLTSEEFARRLLTAEKVVVIPGNVFGACGEGFVRCSYAVSEYELKEALERIEKFISGL
;
A
#
# COMPACT_ATOMS: atom_id res chain seq x y z
N TRP A 1 -8.78 13.78 -7.51
CA TRP A 1 -9.82 13.06 -8.29
C TRP A 1 -10.98 12.57 -7.41
N ARG A 2 -10.77 11.76 -6.35
CA ARG A 2 -11.85 11.32 -5.42
C ARG A 2 -13.08 10.72 -6.14
N ILE A 3 -12.85 9.73 -7.00
CA ILE A 3 -13.87 9.06 -7.82
C ILE A 3 -13.83 7.55 -7.57
N GLY A 4 -15.00 6.92 -7.57
CA GLY A 4 -15.18 5.47 -7.44
C GLY A 4 -16.63 5.10 -7.79
N TYR A 5 -16.88 3.83 -8.05
CA TYR A 5 -18.22 3.32 -8.36
C TYR A 5 -18.49 2.01 -7.62
N ALA A 6 -19.76 1.68 -7.47
CA ALA A 6 -20.22 0.38 -6.94
C ALA A 6 -21.24 -0.22 -7.91
N MET A 7 -21.20 -1.54 -8.06
CA MET A 7 -22.14 -2.30 -8.88
C MET A 7 -22.59 -3.51 -8.06
N GLY A 8 -23.90 -3.75 -7.99
CA GLY A 8 -24.48 -4.80 -7.15
C GLY A 8 -26.02 -4.82 -7.21
N PRO A 9 -26.68 -5.56 -6.31
CA PRO A 9 -28.13 -5.63 -6.22
C PRO A 9 -28.80 -4.25 -6.14
N SER A 10 -29.91 -4.07 -6.87
CA SER A 10 -30.56 -2.76 -7.05
C SER A 10 -31.08 -2.15 -5.74
N ASP A 11 -31.56 -2.99 -4.84
CA ASP A 11 -31.99 -2.61 -3.49
C ASP A 11 -30.82 -2.05 -2.66
N ILE A 12 -29.65 -2.70 -2.71
CA ILE A 12 -28.44 -2.24 -2.03
C ILE A 12 -27.95 -0.91 -2.64
N ILE A 13 -27.85 -0.83 -3.98
CA ILE A 13 -27.41 0.38 -4.67
C ILE A 13 -28.38 1.55 -4.41
N GLY A 14 -29.69 1.29 -4.37
CA GLY A 14 -30.70 2.29 -4.02
C GLY A 14 -30.51 2.84 -2.60
N ALA A 15 -30.24 1.95 -1.62
CA ALA A 15 -29.95 2.37 -0.26
C ALA A 15 -28.64 3.20 -0.16
N MET A 16 -27.58 2.79 -0.86
CA MET A 16 -26.32 3.55 -0.94
C MET A 16 -26.54 4.94 -1.53
N MET A 17 -27.32 5.07 -2.60
CA MET A 17 -27.62 6.35 -3.24
C MET A 17 -28.36 7.29 -2.30
N LYS A 18 -29.36 6.78 -1.56
CA LYS A 18 -30.09 7.57 -0.56
C LYS A 18 -29.13 8.17 0.48
N ILE A 19 -28.19 7.38 1.00
CA ILE A 19 -27.17 7.86 1.94
C ILE A 19 -26.25 8.90 1.28
N HIS A 20 -25.76 8.60 0.06
CA HIS A 20 -24.82 9.46 -0.65
C HIS A 20 -25.40 10.87 -0.92
N GLN A 21 -26.68 10.98 -1.25
CA GLN A 21 -27.36 12.26 -1.49
C GLN A 21 -27.35 13.18 -0.26
N TYR A 22 -27.44 12.63 0.96
CA TYR A 22 -27.44 13.43 2.18
C TYR A 22 -26.05 13.69 2.78
N ILE A 23 -25.04 12.90 2.43
CA ILE A 23 -23.66 13.09 2.93
C ILE A 23 -22.79 13.90 1.97
N MET A 24 -22.92 13.66 0.66
CA MET A 24 -22.02 14.20 -0.37
C MET A 24 -22.73 14.81 -1.58
N LEU A 25 -24.05 14.66 -1.70
CA LEU A 25 -24.88 14.96 -2.88
C LEU A 25 -24.50 14.12 -4.11
N CYS A 26 -23.31 14.33 -4.67
CA CYS A 26 -22.79 13.63 -5.84
C CYS A 26 -21.25 13.66 -5.91
N ALA A 27 -20.67 12.83 -6.77
CA ALA A 27 -19.25 12.90 -7.09
C ALA A 27 -18.93 14.19 -7.89
N PRO A 28 -17.72 14.77 -7.75
CA PRO A 28 -17.35 15.99 -8.48
C PRO A 28 -17.44 15.81 -10.00
N ILE A 29 -18.15 16.71 -10.69
CA ILE A 29 -18.38 16.59 -12.15
C ILE A 29 -17.08 16.54 -12.96
N THR A 30 -16.08 17.33 -12.58
CA THR A 30 -14.77 17.34 -13.25
C THR A 30 -14.05 16.00 -13.11
N ALA A 31 -14.18 15.32 -11.96
CA ALA A 31 -13.62 13.99 -11.75
C ALA A 31 -14.39 12.91 -12.51
N GLN A 32 -15.71 13.04 -12.64
CA GLN A 32 -16.53 12.14 -13.46
C GLN A 32 -16.11 12.24 -14.95
N MET A 33 -15.98 13.47 -15.48
CA MET A 33 -15.54 13.69 -16.87
C MET A 33 -14.13 13.13 -17.11
N ALA A 34 -13.19 13.35 -16.19
CA ALA A 34 -11.85 12.78 -16.31
C ALA A 34 -11.85 11.24 -16.25
N ALA A 35 -12.70 10.64 -15.41
CA ALA A 35 -12.84 9.19 -15.33
C ALA A 35 -13.38 8.58 -16.63
N LEU A 36 -14.33 9.25 -17.30
CA LEU A 36 -14.86 8.82 -18.60
C LEU A 36 -13.78 8.77 -19.68
N GLU A 37 -12.87 9.76 -19.70
CA GLU A 37 -11.73 9.71 -20.63
C GLU A 37 -10.69 8.67 -20.19
N ALA A 38 -10.39 8.56 -18.89
CA ALA A 38 -9.44 7.58 -18.38
C ALA A 38 -9.84 6.13 -18.69
N LEU A 39 -11.14 5.81 -18.74
CA LEU A 39 -11.64 4.48 -19.11
C LEU A 39 -11.29 4.06 -20.55
N LYS A 40 -10.87 4.99 -21.40
CA LYS A 40 -10.46 4.74 -22.79
C LYS A 40 -8.94 4.55 -22.93
N CYS A 41 -8.16 4.83 -21.88
CA CYS A 41 -6.70 4.74 -21.86
C CYS A 41 -6.25 3.40 -21.26
N CYS A 42 -5.74 2.48 -22.09
CA CYS A 42 -5.28 1.16 -21.64
C CYS A 42 -3.74 1.05 -21.57
N ASN A 43 -3.02 1.66 -22.51
CA ASN A 43 -1.57 1.48 -22.66
C ASN A 43 -0.80 2.02 -21.44
N GLU A 44 -1.21 3.18 -20.92
CA GLU A 44 -0.60 3.81 -19.76
C GLU A 44 -0.74 2.95 -18.48
N VAL A 45 -1.81 2.15 -18.40
CA VAL A 45 -2.02 1.21 -17.29
C VAL A 45 -1.06 0.04 -17.37
N GLU A 46 -0.83 -0.51 -18.56
CA GLU A 46 0.13 -1.60 -18.77
C GLU A 46 1.55 -1.16 -18.41
N ASP A 47 1.96 0.03 -18.85
CA ASP A 47 3.26 0.62 -18.47
C ASP A 47 3.42 0.78 -16.96
N MET A 48 2.35 1.22 -16.27
CA MET A 48 2.33 1.33 -14.81
C MET A 48 2.41 -0.05 -14.13
N VAL A 49 1.69 -1.06 -14.63
CA VAL A 49 1.75 -2.43 -14.10
C VAL A 49 3.16 -2.98 -14.18
N ASP A 50 3.84 -2.79 -15.30
CA ASP A 50 5.23 -3.21 -15.48
C ASP A 50 6.19 -2.47 -14.53
N ALA A 51 6.02 -1.16 -14.38
CA ALA A 51 6.79 -0.36 -13.43
C ALA A 51 6.58 -0.83 -11.98
N TYR A 52 5.35 -1.08 -11.56
CA TYR A 52 5.07 -1.61 -10.23
C TYR A 52 5.58 -3.03 -10.04
N ASN A 53 5.57 -3.87 -11.07
CA ASN A 53 6.12 -5.23 -10.98
C ASN A 53 7.64 -5.22 -10.79
N ARG A 54 8.37 -4.30 -11.44
CA ARG A 54 9.80 -4.08 -11.19
C ARG A 54 10.07 -3.67 -9.73
N ARG A 55 9.34 -2.67 -9.24
CA ARG A 55 9.42 -2.19 -7.85
C ARG A 55 9.05 -3.27 -6.83
N ARG A 56 8.01 -4.07 -7.11
CA ARG A 56 7.58 -5.21 -6.30
C ARG A 56 8.70 -6.25 -6.16
N ARG A 57 9.34 -6.62 -7.28
CA ARG A 57 10.48 -7.57 -7.27
C ARG A 57 11.67 -7.02 -6.49
N LEU A 58 11.98 -5.73 -6.65
CA LEU A 58 13.03 -5.05 -5.90
C LEU A 58 12.74 -5.09 -4.39
N MET A 59 11.54 -4.67 -3.98
CA MET A 59 11.12 -4.65 -2.58
C MET A 59 11.15 -6.05 -1.95
N VAL A 60 10.50 -7.05 -2.57
CA VAL A 60 10.41 -8.41 -2.02
C VAL A 60 11.78 -9.07 -1.94
N ARG A 61 12.63 -8.87 -2.97
CA ARG A 61 14.01 -9.40 -2.96
C ARG A 61 14.84 -8.74 -1.87
N GLY A 62 14.83 -7.41 -1.78
CA GLY A 62 15.58 -6.69 -0.75
C GLY A 62 15.15 -7.09 0.65
N LEU A 63 13.84 -7.17 0.92
CA LEU A 63 13.31 -7.67 2.21
C LEU A 63 13.83 -9.08 2.54
N LYS A 64 13.87 -9.97 1.54
CA LYS A 64 14.40 -11.32 1.73
C LYS A 64 15.90 -11.32 2.04
N GLU A 65 16.68 -10.48 1.36
CA GLU A 65 18.13 -10.36 1.54
C GLU A 65 18.49 -9.85 2.94
N ILE A 66 17.69 -8.92 3.49
CA ILE A 66 17.87 -8.39 4.86
C ILE A 66 17.28 -9.30 5.97
N GLY A 67 16.88 -10.53 5.63
CA GLY A 67 16.37 -11.52 6.59
C GLY A 67 14.92 -11.33 7.03
N VAL A 68 14.14 -10.52 6.30
CA VAL A 68 12.73 -10.27 6.60
C VAL A 68 11.83 -11.08 5.65
N SER A 69 11.11 -12.05 6.20
CA SER A 69 10.17 -12.86 5.42
C SER A 69 9.00 -12.00 4.93
N CYS A 70 8.68 -12.11 3.63
CA CYS A 70 7.52 -11.44 3.05
C CYS A 70 6.85 -12.36 2.03
N PHE A 71 5.54 -12.51 2.14
CA PHE A 71 4.74 -13.15 1.08
C PHE A 71 4.87 -12.35 -0.22
N GLU A 72 4.96 -13.04 -1.35
CA GLU A 72 5.06 -12.40 -2.66
C GLU A 72 3.68 -11.82 -3.08
N PRO A 73 3.51 -10.49 -3.15
CA PRO A 73 2.22 -9.90 -3.49
C PRO A 73 1.84 -10.22 -4.93
N LYS A 74 0.55 -10.55 -5.15
CA LYS A 74 -0.01 -10.85 -6.49
C LYS A 74 -0.77 -9.67 -7.12
N GLY A 75 -0.94 -8.58 -6.39
CA GLY A 75 -1.68 -7.40 -6.81
C GLY A 75 -1.51 -6.25 -5.82
N ALA A 76 -2.10 -5.10 -6.13
CA ALA A 76 -1.86 -3.83 -5.45
C ALA A 76 -0.37 -3.41 -5.48
N PHE A 77 -0.01 -2.42 -4.65
CA PHE A 77 1.35 -1.89 -4.54
C PHE A 77 1.90 -1.93 -3.10
N TYR A 78 1.54 -2.98 -2.35
CA TYR A 78 1.93 -3.15 -0.94
C TYR A 78 2.65 -4.48 -0.70
N ALA A 79 3.72 -4.42 0.10
CA ALA A 79 4.34 -5.58 0.74
C ALA A 79 3.94 -5.63 2.22
N PHE A 80 3.84 -6.83 2.78
CA PHE A 80 3.46 -7.04 4.18
C PHE A 80 4.47 -7.96 4.89
N PRO A 81 5.71 -7.50 5.10
CA PRO A 81 6.76 -8.27 5.75
C PRO A 81 6.44 -8.65 7.20
N TYR A 82 6.87 -9.84 7.59
CA TYR A 82 6.84 -10.37 8.95
C TYR A 82 8.07 -9.90 9.71
N ILE A 83 7.85 -9.18 10.82
CA ILE A 83 8.90 -8.56 11.63
C ILE A 83 8.98 -9.14 13.05
N ALA A 84 8.13 -10.10 13.42
CA ALA A 84 8.09 -10.56 14.82
C ALA A 84 9.37 -11.27 15.28
N ASN A 85 10.21 -11.74 14.34
CA ASN A 85 11.55 -12.25 14.63
C ASN A 85 12.50 -11.19 15.21
N THR A 86 12.17 -9.91 15.10
CA THR A 86 12.91 -8.80 15.73
C THR A 86 12.60 -8.64 17.23
N GLY A 87 11.62 -9.37 17.75
CA GLY A 87 11.15 -9.23 19.14
C GLY A 87 10.33 -7.96 19.41
N LEU A 88 10.07 -7.14 18.39
CA LEU A 88 9.28 -5.92 18.50
C LEU A 88 7.83 -6.15 18.09
N THR A 89 6.92 -5.40 18.71
CA THR A 89 5.54 -5.28 18.23
C THR A 89 5.51 -4.46 16.94
N SER A 90 4.44 -4.59 16.16
CA SER A 90 4.25 -3.84 14.91
C SER A 90 4.38 -2.32 15.11
N GLU A 91 3.77 -1.80 16.19
CA GLU A 91 3.80 -0.37 16.54
C GLU A 91 5.22 0.08 16.90
N GLU A 92 5.91 -0.70 17.73
CA GLU A 92 7.25 -0.36 18.20
C GLU A 92 8.27 -0.40 17.07
N PHE A 93 8.18 -1.41 16.19
CA PHE A 93 8.98 -1.48 14.98
C PHE A 93 8.78 -0.24 14.11
N ALA A 94 7.54 0.11 13.78
CA ALA A 94 7.23 1.25 12.92
C ALA A 94 7.74 2.58 13.51
N ARG A 95 7.52 2.79 14.82
CA ARG A 95 7.93 4.00 15.53
C ARG A 95 9.45 4.13 15.64
N ARG A 96 10.15 3.04 15.97
CA ARG A 96 11.61 3.02 16.10
C ARG A 96 12.29 3.20 14.75
N LEU A 97 11.82 2.50 13.71
CA LEU A 97 12.35 2.63 12.36
C LEU A 97 12.20 4.07 11.84
N LEU A 98 11.04 4.71 12.07
CA LEU A 98 10.83 6.11 11.75
C LEU A 98 11.80 7.03 12.51
N THR A 99 11.96 6.81 13.81
CA THR A 99 12.77 7.70 14.65
C THR A 99 14.26 7.60 14.28
N ALA A 100 14.77 6.37 14.12
CA ALA A 100 16.17 6.07 13.87
C ALA A 100 16.59 6.32 12.42
N GLU A 101 15.83 5.82 11.45
CA GLU A 101 16.26 5.79 10.04
C GLU A 101 15.36 6.60 9.10
N LYS A 102 14.35 7.30 9.64
CA LYS A 102 13.42 8.15 8.88
C LYS A 102 12.64 7.40 7.79
N VAL A 103 12.40 6.11 7.98
CA VAL A 103 11.56 5.29 7.09
C VAL A 103 10.20 5.10 7.75
N VAL A 104 9.12 5.49 7.05
CA VAL A 104 7.74 5.30 7.52
C VAL A 104 7.18 3.99 6.97
N VAL A 105 6.73 3.14 7.88
CA VAL A 105 5.92 1.95 7.57
C VAL A 105 4.62 2.01 8.37
N ILE A 106 3.59 1.30 7.93
CA ILE A 106 2.32 1.24 8.67
C ILE A 106 2.32 -0.01 9.56
N PRO A 107 2.09 0.12 10.87
CA PRO A 107 2.11 -1.02 11.77
C PRO A 107 0.93 -1.95 11.47
N GLY A 108 1.19 -3.26 11.41
CA GLY A 108 0.23 -4.23 10.87
C GLY A 108 -1.04 -4.41 11.71
N ASN A 109 -0.99 -4.18 13.02
CA ASN A 109 -2.13 -4.21 13.94
C ASN A 109 -3.27 -3.24 13.56
N VAL A 110 -3.01 -2.19 12.77
CA VAL A 110 -4.09 -1.29 12.26
C VAL A 110 -5.01 -1.99 11.26
N PHE A 111 -4.60 -3.13 10.70
CA PHE A 111 -5.41 -3.98 9.82
C PHE A 111 -6.15 -5.09 10.60
N GLY A 112 -6.11 -5.05 11.93
CA GLY A 112 -6.72 -6.04 12.83
C GLY A 112 -5.69 -6.90 13.54
N ALA A 113 -6.14 -7.73 14.49
CA ALA A 113 -5.28 -8.54 15.35
C ALA A 113 -4.34 -9.49 14.57
N CYS A 114 -4.79 -10.01 13.43
CA CYS A 114 -3.98 -10.89 12.57
C CYS A 114 -2.80 -10.18 11.90
N GLY A 115 -2.73 -8.84 11.95
CA GLY A 115 -1.63 -8.05 11.41
C GLY A 115 -0.50 -7.78 12.41
N GLU A 116 -0.66 -8.15 13.68
CA GLU A 116 0.42 -8.02 14.66
C GLU A 116 1.64 -8.87 14.25
N GLY A 117 2.84 -8.32 14.45
CA GLY A 117 4.07 -8.94 13.97
C GLY A 117 4.37 -8.68 12.49
N PHE A 118 3.60 -7.83 11.82
CA PHE A 118 3.82 -7.39 10.44
C PHE A 118 3.86 -5.86 10.33
N VAL A 119 4.38 -5.35 9.21
CA VAL A 119 4.24 -3.95 8.80
C VAL A 119 3.86 -3.87 7.33
N ARG A 120 3.11 -2.84 6.92
CA ARG A 120 2.78 -2.58 5.51
C ARG A 120 3.74 -1.56 4.93
N CYS A 121 4.39 -1.95 3.84
CA CYS A 121 5.26 -1.09 3.04
C CYS A 121 4.62 -0.82 1.67
N SER A 122 4.50 0.45 1.29
CA SER A 122 4.09 0.82 -0.08
C SER A 122 5.33 0.86 -0.97
N TYR A 123 5.26 0.25 -2.16
CA TYR A 123 6.32 0.35 -3.17
C TYR A 123 5.92 1.23 -4.36
N ALA A 124 4.99 2.16 -4.13
CA ALA A 124 4.58 3.16 -5.11
C ALA A 124 5.42 4.45 -5.05
N VAL A 125 6.73 4.30 -5.07
CA VAL A 125 7.73 5.38 -5.08
C VAL A 125 8.83 5.06 -6.09
N SER A 126 9.86 5.91 -6.24
CA SER A 126 10.95 5.65 -7.16
C SER A 126 11.80 4.43 -6.75
N GLU A 127 12.48 3.79 -7.70
CA GLU A 127 13.40 2.68 -7.39
C GLU A 127 14.59 3.13 -6.54
N TYR A 128 15.00 4.40 -6.67
CA TYR A 128 16.04 5.00 -5.85
C TYR A 128 15.62 5.06 -4.38
N GLU A 129 14.44 5.63 -4.10
CA GLU A 129 13.88 5.70 -2.73
C GLU A 129 13.65 4.31 -2.14
N LEU A 130 13.25 3.32 -2.95
CA LEU A 130 13.10 1.94 -2.48
C LEU A 130 14.41 1.31 -2.04
N LYS A 131 15.49 1.50 -2.79
CA LYS A 131 16.82 0.98 -2.42
C LYS A 131 17.31 1.63 -1.14
N GLU A 132 17.21 2.96 -1.06
CA GLU A 132 17.58 3.72 0.13
C GLU A 132 16.77 3.28 1.36
N ALA A 133 15.47 3.04 1.20
CA ALA A 133 14.62 2.53 2.28
C ALA A 133 15.03 1.12 2.72
N LEU A 134 15.37 0.22 1.79
CA LEU A 134 15.83 -1.13 2.11
C LEU A 134 17.15 -1.12 2.89
N GLU A 135 18.13 -0.31 2.46
CA GLU A 135 19.41 -0.14 3.16
C GLU A 135 19.22 0.38 4.60
N ARG A 136 18.32 1.34 4.76
CA ARG A 136 17.95 1.90 6.08
C ARG A 136 17.26 0.87 6.97
N ILE A 137 16.36 0.06 6.42
CA ILE A 137 15.71 -1.02 7.15
C ILE A 137 16.75 -2.07 7.57
N GLU A 138 17.67 -2.45 6.68
CA GLU A 138 18.77 -3.37 6.99
C GLU A 138 19.63 -2.86 8.16
N LYS A 139 20.03 -1.60 8.10
CA LYS A 139 20.81 -0.94 9.15
C LYS A 139 20.07 -0.91 10.48
N PHE A 140 18.76 -0.62 10.46
CA PHE A 140 17.94 -0.67 11.66
C PHE A 140 17.91 -2.08 12.27
N ILE A 141 17.62 -3.09 11.47
CA ILE A 141 17.51 -4.49 11.92
C ILE A 141 18.85 -5.01 12.44
N SER A 142 19.96 -4.69 11.77
CA SER A 142 21.30 -5.10 12.19
C SER A 142 21.75 -4.46 13.50
N GLY A 143 21.13 -3.34 13.89
CA GLY A 143 21.39 -2.64 15.15
C GLY A 143 20.40 -2.98 16.28
N LEU A 144 19.48 -3.92 16.07
CA LEU A 144 18.60 -4.47 17.11
C LEU A 144 19.33 -5.55 17.93
#